data_AF-A0A2P8KUP0-F1
#
_entry.id   AF-A0A2P8KUP0-F1
#
_cell.length_a   1.000
_cell.length_b   1.000
_cell.length_c   1.000
_cell.angle_alpha   90.00
_cell.angle_beta   90.00
_cell.angle_gamma   90.00
#
_symmetry.space_group_name_H-M   'P 1'
#
loop_
_entity.id
_entity.type
_entity.pdbx_description
1 polymer ?
#
loop_
_entity_poly.entity_id
_entity_poly.type
_entity_poly.pdbx_seq_one_letter_code
_entity_poly.pdbx_strand_id
1 'polypeptide(L)'
;MKTGPDGIAVMHYFETCKLCAYPDPGSPLFAALVRAGIYPYGLTAVPPDLAHLSGRPWTIGWGDTGPDVVPGLEITQEEADVRFELRLGHEFEPGVLDCVQQEMTQRQFDALVCLAYNIGLPNFRSSTLLRRFNLGDIATASAQFLVWNKAGGKVMLGLKRRRAAERALFDGESGLVAIAIGKAVSS
;
A
#
# COMPACT_ATOMS: atom_id res chain seq x y z
N MET A 1 -14.84 12.62 0.24
CA MET A 1 -15.17 11.25 -0.22
C MET A 1 -14.50 10.26 0.73
N LYS A 2 -15.01 9.04 0.85
CA LYS A 2 -14.36 7.95 1.60
C LYS A 2 -14.11 6.79 0.64
N THR A 3 -13.14 5.95 0.93
CA THR A 3 -12.79 4.83 0.06
C THR A 3 -13.95 3.83 0.04
N GLY A 4 -14.38 3.48 -1.15
CA GLY A 4 -15.47 2.55 -1.38
C GLY A 4 -15.04 1.08 -1.26
N PRO A 5 -16.01 0.15 -1.29
CA PRO A 5 -15.73 -1.29 -1.22
C PRO A 5 -14.89 -1.79 -2.40
N ASP A 6 -15.01 -1.17 -3.58
CA ASP A 6 -14.19 -1.51 -4.75
C ASP A 6 -12.70 -1.20 -4.49
N GLY A 7 -12.39 -0.03 -3.92
CA GLY A 7 -11.03 0.35 -3.49
C GLY A 7 -10.47 -0.55 -2.40
N ILE A 8 -11.26 -0.82 -1.35
CA ILE A 8 -10.86 -1.72 -0.25
C ILE A 8 -10.54 -3.11 -0.79
N ALA A 9 -11.37 -3.66 -1.68
CA ALA A 9 -11.14 -4.97 -2.28
C ALA A 9 -9.81 -5.01 -3.05
N VAL A 10 -9.50 -3.99 -3.84
CA VAL A 10 -8.22 -3.91 -4.58
C VAL A 10 -7.04 -3.83 -3.60
N MET A 11 -7.12 -3.00 -2.56
CA MET A 11 -6.03 -2.91 -1.56
C MET A 11 -5.83 -4.22 -0.82
N HIS A 12 -6.88 -4.83 -0.26
CA HIS A 12 -6.77 -6.11 0.46
C HIS A 12 -6.27 -7.24 -0.43
N TYR A 13 -6.53 -7.20 -1.74
CA TYR A 13 -6.03 -8.21 -2.67
C TYR A 13 -4.51 -8.10 -2.90
N PHE A 14 -3.99 -6.88 -3.04
CA PHE A 14 -2.56 -6.65 -3.35
C PHE A 14 -1.68 -6.47 -2.13
N GLU A 15 -2.27 -6.18 -0.96
CA GLU A 15 -1.56 -6.16 0.31
C GLU A 15 -1.55 -7.55 0.96
N THR A 16 -0.54 -7.81 1.78
CA THR A 16 -0.51 -9.01 2.61
C THR A 16 -0.72 -8.62 4.07
N CYS A 17 -1.82 -9.06 4.67
CA CYS A 17 -2.05 -8.86 6.10
C CYS A 17 -1.06 -9.66 6.95
N LYS A 18 -0.44 -9.02 7.93
CA LYS A 18 0.45 -9.64 8.92
C LYS A 18 -0.07 -9.39 10.33
N LEU A 19 -0.56 -10.43 10.98
CA LEU A 19 -1.16 -10.33 12.32
C LEU A 19 -0.13 -10.20 13.45
N CYS A 20 1.16 -10.42 13.15
CA CYS A 20 2.27 -10.18 14.07
C CYS A 20 3.14 -9.04 13.54
N ALA A 21 3.57 -8.14 14.44
CA ALA A 21 4.48 -7.06 14.08
C ALA A 21 5.82 -7.63 13.59
N TYR A 22 6.34 -7.09 12.49
CA TYR A 22 7.62 -7.48 11.92
C TYR A 22 8.53 -6.26 11.70
N PRO A 23 9.86 -6.44 11.77
CA PRO A 23 10.79 -5.34 11.56
C PRO A 23 10.85 -4.94 10.09
N ASP A 24 11.18 -3.68 9.80
CA ASP A 24 11.32 -3.19 8.42
C ASP A 24 12.31 -4.06 7.62
N PRO A 25 11.96 -4.52 6.40
CA PRO A 25 12.85 -5.37 5.58
C PRO A 25 14.20 -4.75 5.24
N GLY A 26 14.32 -3.42 5.27
CA GLY A 26 15.57 -2.68 5.11
C GLY A 26 16.35 -2.47 6.41
N SER A 27 15.83 -2.88 7.56
CA SER A 27 16.44 -2.64 8.86
C SER A 27 17.62 -3.58 9.18
N PRO A 28 18.59 -3.15 9.99
CA PRO A 28 19.69 -4.00 10.47
C PRO A 28 19.22 -5.27 11.18
N LEU A 29 18.15 -5.17 11.98
CA LEU A 29 17.58 -6.31 12.70
C LEU A 29 17.02 -7.35 11.73
N PHE A 30 16.25 -6.93 10.72
CA PHE A 30 15.71 -7.85 9.72
C PHE A 30 16.82 -8.63 9.01
N ALA A 31 17.87 -7.93 8.57
CA ALA A 31 19.01 -8.56 7.92
C ALA A 31 19.74 -9.56 8.85
N ALA A 32 19.85 -9.27 10.15
CA ALA A 32 20.47 -10.16 11.12
C ALA A 32 19.63 -11.41 11.39
N LEU A 33 18.31 -11.27 11.53
CA LEU A 33 17.38 -12.39 11.68
C LEU A 33 17.49 -13.36 10.50
N VAL A 34 17.47 -12.84 9.26
CA VAL A 34 17.64 -13.66 8.05
C VAL A 34 18.98 -14.40 8.05
N ARG A 35 20.08 -13.74 8.42
CA ARG A 35 21.41 -14.41 8.53
C ARG A 35 21.44 -15.50 9.60
N ALA A 36 20.68 -15.32 10.69
CA ALA A 36 20.53 -16.31 11.75
C ALA A 36 19.54 -17.45 11.41
N GLY A 37 18.92 -17.43 10.21
CA GLY A 37 17.91 -18.42 9.83
C GLY A 37 16.55 -18.23 10.53
N ILE A 38 16.31 -17.06 11.13
CA ILE A 38 15.06 -16.72 11.83
C ILE A 38 14.14 -16.00 10.85
N TYR A 39 12.91 -16.47 10.72
CA TYR A 39 11.91 -15.88 9.83
C TYR A 39 11.34 -14.57 10.42
N PRO A 40 11.63 -13.38 9.84
CA PRO A 40 11.29 -12.12 10.49
C PRO A 40 9.79 -11.80 10.53
N TYR A 41 9.00 -12.34 9.60
CA TYR A 41 7.55 -12.06 9.51
C TYR A 41 6.69 -12.93 10.45
N GLY A 42 7.32 -13.80 11.24
CA GLY A 42 6.65 -14.58 12.30
C GLY A 42 7.35 -14.40 13.64
N LEU A 43 7.98 -13.24 13.84
CA LEU A 43 8.79 -12.97 15.01
C LEU A 43 7.90 -12.64 16.22
N THR A 44 7.89 -13.52 17.22
CA THR A 44 7.15 -13.31 18.48
C THR A 44 7.95 -12.50 19.50
N ALA A 45 9.28 -12.57 19.45
CA ALA A 45 10.19 -11.77 20.27
C ALA A 45 11.54 -11.58 19.57
N VAL A 46 12.20 -10.45 19.83
CA VAL A 46 13.56 -10.21 19.34
C VAL A 46 14.56 -11.04 20.17
N PRO A 47 15.43 -11.84 19.54
CA PRO A 47 16.48 -12.58 20.26
C PRO A 47 17.38 -11.63 21.09
N PRO A 48 17.74 -11.97 22.34
CA PRO A 48 18.51 -11.08 23.21
C PRO A 48 19.85 -10.63 22.63
N ASP A 49 20.52 -11.50 21.88
CA ASP A 49 21.78 -11.22 21.19
C ASP A 49 21.61 -10.22 20.03
N LEU A 50 20.40 -10.08 19.49
CA LEU A 50 20.06 -9.15 18.42
C LEU A 50 19.33 -7.88 18.90
N ALA A 51 18.98 -7.79 20.19
CA ALA A 51 18.16 -6.71 20.76
C ALA A 51 18.77 -5.30 20.62
N HIS A 52 20.08 -5.22 20.37
CA HIS A 52 20.79 -3.96 20.13
C HIS A 52 20.59 -3.41 18.71
N LEU A 53 20.01 -4.18 17.79
CA LEU A 53 19.77 -3.78 16.40
C LEU A 53 18.40 -3.14 16.23
N SER A 54 18.32 -2.07 15.43
CA SER A 54 17.05 -1.44 15.09
C SER A 54 16.26 -2.28 14.09
N GLY A 55 14.97 -2.48 14.38
CA GLY A 55 13.97 -3.03 13.46
C GLY A 55 12.98 -2.00 12.92
N ARG A 56 13.19 -0.71 13.19
CA ARG A 56 12.21 0.35 12.88
C ARG A 56 12.21 0.73 11.39
N PRO A 57 11.06 1.24 10.87
CA PRO A 57 9.74 1.18 11.52
C PRO A 57 9.24 -0.27 11.64
N TRP A 58 8.47 -0.57 12.68
CA TRP A 58 7.79 -1.87 12.78
C TRP A 58 6.47 -1.80 12.02
N THR A 59 6.07 -2.92 11.41
CA THR A 59 4.89 -2.98 10.55
C THR A 59 3.95 -4.10 10.99
N ILE A 60 2.63 -3.88 10.96
CA ILE A 60 1.59 -4.86 11.29
C ILE A 60 0.32 -4.67 10.44
N GLY A 61 -0.57 -5.65 10.46
CA GLY A 61 -1.86 -5.64 9.77
C GLY A 61 -1.67 -5.48 8.27
N TRP A 62 -2.44 -4.57 7.66
CA TRP A 62 -2.36 -4.22 6.24
C TRP A 62 -1.22 -3.25 5.89
N GLY A 63 -0.17 -3.17 6.72
CA GLY A 63 1.01 -2.33 6.47
C GLY A 63 1.11 -1.10 7.37
N ASP A 64 0.44 -1.10 8.52
CA ASP A 64 0.45 -0.01 9.49
C ASP A 64 1.78 0.06 10.26
N THR A 65 2.29 1.28 10.49
CA THR A 65 3.59 1.57 11.13
C THR A 65 3.46 2.58 12.28
N GLY A 66 2.31 2.59 12.96
CA GLY A 66 2.05 3.45 14.11
C GLY A 66 3.08 3.29 15.24
N PRO A 67 3.22 4.30 16.14
CA PRO A 67 4.18 4.27 17.24
C PRO A 67 3.92 3.16 18.27
N ASP A 68 2.70 2.66 18.32
CA ASP A 68 2.24 1.53 19.13
C ASP A 68 2.58 0.16 18.50
N VAL A 69 3.03 0.13 17.24
CA VAL A 69 3.51 -1.08 16.59
C VAL A 69 4.92 -1.38 17.09
N VAL A 70 5.04 -2.42 17.92
CA VAL A 70 6.26 -2.79 18.64
C VAL A 70 6.51 -4.30 18.52
N PRO A 71 7.75 -4.77 18.73
CA PRO A 71 8.05 -6.20 18.69
C PRO A 71 7.16 -7.01 19.64
N GLY A 72 6.63 -8.12 19.15
CA GLY A 72 5.73 -9.01 19.90
C GLY A 72 4.27 -8.58 19.94
N LEU A 73 3.90 -7.44 19.32
CA LEU A 73 2.50 -7.10 19.10
C LEU A 73 1.84 -8.10 18.16
N GLU A 74 0.72 -8.66 18.59
CA GLU A 74 -0.17 -9.51 17.81
C GLU A 74 -1.57 -8.91 17.81
N ILE A 75 -2.27 -9.01 16.69
CA ILE A 75 -3.63 -8.48 16.51
C ILE A 75 -4.53 -9.51 15.82
N THR A 76 -5.84 -9.40 16.01
CA THR A 76 -6.81 -10.19 15.24
C THR A 76 -7.00 -9.62 13.84
N GLN A 77 -7.67 -10.37 12.96
CA GLN A 77 -8.01 -9.87 11.63
C GLN A 77 -8.92 -8.64 11.71
N GLU A 78 -9.88 -8.63 12.63
CA GLU A 78 -10.79 -7.52 12.85
C GLU A 78 -10.03 -6.27 13.33
N GLU A 79 -9.05 -6.43 14.23
CA GLU A 79 -8.18 -5.34 14.65
C GLU A 79 -7.32 -4.81 13.50
N ALA A 80 -6.80 -5.70 12.63
CA ALA A 80 -6.06 -5.30 11.44
C ALA A 80 -6.91 -4.47 10.48
N ASP A 81 -8.16 -4.88 10.24
CA ASP A 81 -9.12 -4.18 9.38
C ASP A 81 -9.49 -2.80 9.97
N VAL A 82 -9.74 -2.73 11.28
CA VAL A 82 -10.02 -1.46 11.98
C VAL A 82 -8.84 -0.49 11.88
N ARG A 83 -7.61 -0.97 12.10
CA ARG A 83 -6.40 -0.14 11.96
C ARG A 83 -6.25 0.38 10.53
N PHE A 84 -6.53 -0.46 9.54
CA PHE A 84 -6.48 -0.08 8.12
C PHE A 84 -7.51 1.01 7.79
N GLU A 85 -8.77 0.85 8.19
CA GLU A 85 -9.82 1.86 7.97
C GLU A 85 -9.49 3.19 8.66
N LEU A 86 -9.01 3.15 9.91
CA LEU A 86 -8.56 4.34 10.61
C LEU A 86 -7.44 5.02 9.85
N ARG A 87 -6.47 4.26 9.32
CA ARG A 87 -5.34 4.78 8.54
C ARG A 87 -5.76 5.40 7.22
N LEU A 88 -6.65 4.76 6.48
CA LEU A 88 -7.23 5.36 5.29
C LEU A 88 -7.90 6.71 5.63
N GLY A 89 -8.74 6.73 6.66
CA GLY A 89 -9.53 7.91 7.02
C GLY A 89 -8.71 9.09 7.57
N HIS A 90 -7.61 8.84 8.29
CA HIS A 90 -6.81 9.92 8.87
C HIS A 90 -5.62 10.36 8.02
N GLU A 91 -5.07 9.48 7.17
CA GLU A 91 -3.86 9.74 6.40
C GLU A 91 -4.17 9.90 4.91
N PHE A 92 -4.65 8.84 4.27
CA PHE A 92 -4.64 8.76 2.81
C PHE A 92 -5.84 9.43 2.14
N GLU A 93 -7.04 9.22 2.65
CA GLU A 93 -8.26 9.86 2.14
C GLU A 93 -8.16 11.40 2.19
N PRO A 94 -7.88 12.04 3.34
CA PRO A 94 -7.68 13.49 3.38
C PRO A 94 -6.46 13.90 2.53
N GLY A 95 -5.37 13.14 2.57
CA GLY A 95 -4.17 13.46 1.82
C GLY A 95 -4.36 13.49 0.30
N VAL A 96 -5.23 12.63 -0.24
CA VAL A 96 -5.63 12.64 -1.66
C VAL A 96 -6.58 13.81 -1.93
N LEU A 97 -7.61 13.99 -1.10
CA LEU A 97 -8.60 15.06 -1.27
C LEU A 97 -7.96 16.46 -1.27
N ASP A 98 -6.98 16.69 -0.40
CA ASP A 98 -6.27 17.96 -0.28
C ASP A 98 -5.53 18.39 -1.56
N CYS A 99 -5.21 17.43 -2.44
CA CYS A 99 -4.37 17.68 -3.61
C CYS A 99 -5.12 17.62 -4.93
N VAL A 100 -6.32 17.05 -4.93
CA VAL A 100 -7.13 16.93 -6.14
C VAL A 100 -7.94 18.21 -6.34
N GLN A 101 -7.92 18.73 -7.58
CA GLN A 101 -8.53 20.00 -7.97
C GLN A 101 -9.67 19.84 -8.97
N GLN A 102 -10.02 18.60 -9.33
CA GLN A 102 -11.07 18.26 -10.28
C GLN A 102 -12.15 17.42 -9.59
N GLU A 103 -13.36 17.43 -10.16
CA GLU A 103 -14.36 16.43 -9.80
C GLU A 103 -13.87 15.03 -10.16
N MET A 104 -14.24 14.05 -9.35
CA MET A 104 -13.84 12.67 -9.54
C MET A 104 -14.99 11.73 -9.22
N THR A 105 -15.05 10.60 -9.92
CA THR A 105 -15.97 9.52 -9.57
C THR A 105 -15.47 8.80 -8.32
N GLN A 106 -16.36 8.04 -7.67
CA GLN A 106 -15.98 7.22 -6.51
C GLN A 106 -14.81 6.27 -6.82
N ARG A 107 -14.79 5.65 -8.00
CA ARG A 107 -13.72 4.71 -8.37
C ARG A 107 -12.41 5.38 -8.74
N GLN A 108 -12.47 6.59 -9.29
CA GLN A 108 -11.27 7.41 -9.46
C GLN A 108 -10.67 7.76 -8.10
N PHE A 109 -11.49 8.20 -7.15
CA PHE A 109 -11.05 8.44 -5.77
C PHE A 109 -10.42 7.19 -5.16
N ASP A 110 -11.11 6.05 -5.24
CA ASP A 110 -10.64 4.77 -4.72
C ASP A 110 -9.27 4.40 -5.31
N ALA A 111 -9.11 4.48 -6.63
CA ALA A 111 -7.84 4.15 -7.29
C ALA A 111 -6.70 5.11 -6.92
N LEU A 112 -6.99 6.41 -6.75
CA LEU A 112 -6.00 7.39 -6.28
C LEU A 112 -5.56 7.08 -4.85
N VAL A 113 -6.47 6.70 -3.96
CA VAL A 113 -6.17 6.25 -2.59
C VAL A 113 -5.35 4.95 -2.62
N CYS A 114 -5.74 3.96 -3.42
CA CYS A 114 -4.97 2.71 -3.60
C CYS A 114 -3.51 2.97 -4.00
N LEU A 115 -3.31 3.89 -4.95
CA LEU A 115 -1.98 4.29 -5.39
C LEU A 115 -1.21 5.00 -4.28
N ALA A 116 -1.83 6.01 -3.65
CA ALA A 116 -1.23 6.78 -2.56
C ALA A 116 -0.84 5.91 -1.37
N TYR A 117 -1.66 4.92 -1.01
CA TYR A 117 -1.36 3.92 0.01
C TYR A 117 -0.07 3.15 -0.30
N ASN A 118 0.10 2.75 -1.55
CA ASN A 118 1.25 1.96 -1.97
C ASN A 118 2.56 2.76 -2.08
N ILE A 119 2.49 3.95 -2.68
CA ILE A 119 3.69 4.74 -2.99
C ILE A 119 3.99 5.80 -1.93
N GLY A 120 3.08 6.01 -0.99
CA GLY A 120 3.10 7.09 -0.01
C GLY A 120 2.60 8.42 -0.57
N LEU A 121 1.99 9.23 0.30
CA LEU A 121 1.49 10.56 -0.05
C LEU A 121 2.54 11.49 -0.69
N PRO A 122 3.82 11.54 -0.24
CA PRO A 122 4.81 12.42 -0.89
C PRO A 122 5.03 12.11 -2.38
N ASN A 123 5.09 10.83 -2.73
CA ASN A 123 5.23 10.39 -4.13
C ASN A 123 3.93 10.64 -4.92
N PHE A 124 2.77 10.42 -4.31
CA PHE A 124 1.49 10.73 -4.94
C PHE A 124 1.34 12.24 -5.25
N ARG A 125 1.62 13.10 -4.27
CA ARG A 125 1.51 14.57 -4.38
C ARG A 125 2.42 15.15 -5.46
N SER A 126 3.60 14.57 -5.66
CA SER A 126 4.56 15.02 -6.68
C SER A 126 4.38 14.34 -8.05
N SER A 127 3.40 13.44 -8.18
CA SER A 127 3.25 12.58 -9.35
C SER A 127 2.79 13.33 -10.61
N THR A 128 3.30 12.90 -11.76
CA THR A 128 2.74 13.31 -13.06
C THR A 128 1.28 12.88 -13.21
N LEU A 129 0.88 11.77 -12.59
CA LEU A 129 -0.52 11.32 -12.55
C LEU A 129 -1.45 12.38 -11.98
N LEU A 130 -1.19 12.84 -10.76
CA LEU A 130 -2.01 13.86 -10.10
C LEU A 130 -1.99 15.17 -10.88
N ARG A 131 -0.83 15.59 -11.37
CA ARG A 131 -0.71 16.79 -12.21
C ARG A 131 -1.60 16.70 -13.45
N ARG A 132 -1.61 15.56 -14.14
CA ARG A 132 -2.45 15.35 -15.34
C ARG A 132 -3.93 15.29 -14.99
N PHE A 133 -4.27 14.62 -13.90
CA PHE A 133 -5.64 14.58 -13.39
C PHE A 133 -6.18 15.98 -13.10
N ASN A 134 -5.42 16.80 -12.38
CA ASN A 134 -5.83 18.17 -12.04
C ASN A 134 -5.97 19.11 -13.25
N LEU A 135 -5.29 18.80 -14.35
CA LEU A 135 -5.43 19.50 -15.64
C LEU A 135 -6.64 19.00 -16.47
N GLY A 136 -7.42 18.05 -15.96
CA GLY A 136 -8.52 17.42 -16.68
C GLY A 136 -8.08 16.39 -17.74
N ASP A 137 -6.78 16.07 -17.81
CA ASP A 137 -6.23 15.09 -18.76
C ASP A 137 -6.35 13.67 -18.17
N ILE A 138 -7.59 13.18 -18.15
CA ILE A 138 -7.97 11.89 -17.55
C ILE A 138 -7.27 10.73 -18.26
N ALA A 139 -7.14 10.78 -19.58
CA ALA A 139 -6.50 9.73 -20.36
C ALA A 139 -5.02 9.58 -19.99
N THR A 140 -4.28 10.70 -19.88
CA THR A 140 -2.89 10.63 -19.45
C THR A 140 -2.78 10.25 -17.98
N ALA A 141 -3.65 10.74 -17.10
CA ALA A 141 -3.66 10.35 -15.69
C ALA A 141 -3.82 8.82 -15.53
N SER A 142 -4.78 8.21 -16.25
CA SER A 142 -4.98 6.76 -16.28
C SER A 142 -3.72 6.00 -16.72
N ALA A 143 -3.05 6.45 -17.79
CA ALA A 143 -1.81 5.82 -18.25
C ALA A 143 -0.65 5.94 -17.24
N GLN A 144 -0.64 7.00 -16.41
CA GLN A 144 0.43 7.23 -15.43
C GLN A 144 0.40 6.26 -14.24
N PHE A 145 -0.63 5.43 -14.04
CA PHE A 145 -0.55 4.37 -13.04
C PHE A 145 0.57 3.39 -13.37
N LEU A 146 0.76 3.08 -14.66
CA LEU A 146 1.64 1.99 -15.11
C LEU A 146 3.14 2.24 -14.90
N VAL A 147 3.55 3.49 -14.67
CA VAL A 147 4.98 3.85 -14.48
C VAL A 147 5.47 3.55 -13.05
N TRP A 148 4.54 3.43 -12.10
CA TRP A 148 4.81 3.14 -10.69
C TRP A 148 5.00 1.63 -10.46
N ASN A 149 5.91 1.02 -11.20
CA ASN A 149 6.11 -0.43 -11.27
C ASN A 149 7.49 -0.91 -10.79
N LYS A 150 8.27 -0.04 -10.15
CA LYS A 150 9.65 -0.32 -9.73
C LYS A 150 9.80 -0.34 -8.20
N ALA A 151 10.62 -1.27 -7.70
CA ALA A 151 11.13 -1.28 -6.33
C ALA A 151 12.64 -1.54 -6.38
N GLY A 152 13.43 -0.78 -5.61
CA GLY A 152 14.91 -0.87 -5.65
C GLY A 152 15.49 -0.68 -7.06
N GLY A 153 14.85 0.15 -7.90
CA GLY A 153 15.25 0.40 -9.29
C GLY A 153 14.85 -0.69 -10.29
N LYS A 154 14.30 -1.83 -9.85
CA LYS A 154 13.91 -2.96 -10.71
C LYS A 154 12.41 -2.99 -10.93
N VAL A 155 11.97 -3.33 -12.15
CA VAL A 155 10.56 -3.55 -12.47
C VAL A 155 10.07 -4.82 -11.76
N MET A 156 8.93 -4.73 -11.08
CA MET A 156 8.35 -5.83 -10.32
C MET A 156 7.01 -6.26 -10.95
N LEU A 157 6.88 -7.55 -11.27
CA LEU A 157 5.62 -8.10 -11.82
C LEU A 157 4.43 -7.84 -10.89
N GLY A 158 4.62 -7.97 -9.57
CA GLY A 158 3.59 -7.68 -8.57
C GLY A 158 3.07 -6.24 -8.67
N LEU A 159 3.98 -5.27 -8.84
CA LEU A 159 3.58 -3.87 -9.03
C LEU A 159 2.91 -3.65 -10.38
N LYS A 160 3.37 -4.30 -11.47
CA LYS A 160 2.68 -4.21 -12.77
C LYS A 160 1.22 -4.68 -12.68
N ARG A 161 0.97 -5.81 -12.00
CA ARG A 161 -0.38 -6.34 -11.76
C ARG A 161 -1.23 -5.37 -10.95
N ARG A 162 -0.68 -4.83 -9.86
CA ARG A 162 -1.36 -3.84 -9.00
C ARG A 162 -1.74 -2.58 -9.77
N ARG A 163 -0.80 -2.01 -10.52
CA ARG A 163 -1.03 -0.79 -11.32
C ARG A 163 -2.05 -1.01 -12.43
N ALA A 164 -2.09 -2.19 -13.04
CA ALA A 164 -3.11 -2.52 -14.03
C ALA A 164 -4.52 -2.60 -13.40
N ALA A 165 -4.65 -3.18 -12.21
CA ALA A 165 -5.91 -3.22 -11.49
C ALA A 165 -6.37 -1.82 -11.05
N GLU A 166 -5.48 -1.02 -10.46
CA GLU A 166 -5.83 0.34 -10.02
C GLU A 166 -6.19 1.24 -11.20
N ARG A 167 -5.51 1.11 -12.33
CA ARG A 167 -5.89 1.78 -13.57
C ARG A 167 -7.29 1.36 -14.03
N ALA A 168 -7.59 0.05 -14.04
CA ALA A 168 -8.90 -0.44 -14.44
C ALA A 168 -10.01 0.10 -13.51
N LEU A 169 -9.75 0.13 -12.20
CA LEU A 169 -10.64 0.75 -11.23
C LEU A 169 -10.84 2.24 -11.54
N PHE A 170 -9.76 2.98 -11.77
CA PHE A 170 -9.79 4.39 -12.16
C PHE A 170 -10.61 4.63 -13.44
N ASP A 171 -10.51 3.72 -14.41
CA ASP A 171 -11.23 3.74 -15.69
C ASP A 171 -12.71 3.31 -15.54
N GLY A 172 -13.14 2.91 -14.34
CA GLY A 172 -14.55 2.71 -13.98
C GLY A 172 -14.96 1.27 -13.66
N GLU A 173 -14.03 0.31 -13.74
CA GLU A 173 -14.30 -1.10 -13.44
C GLU A 173 -14.58 -1.35 -11.96
N SER A 174 -15.41 -2.35 -11.65
CA SER A 174 -15.58 -2.78 -10.25
C SER A 174 -14.29 -3.39 -9.69
N GLY A 175 -14.18 -3.48 -8.36
CA GLY A 175 -12.98 -4.02 -7.71
C GLY A 175 -12.66 -5.45 -8.15
N LEU A 176 -13.68 -6.29 -8.32
CA LEU A 176 -13.50 -7.68 -8.79
C LEU A 176 -12.97 -7.74 -10.22
N VAL A 177 -13.47 -6.90 -11.13
CA VAL A 177 -13.02 -6.85 -12.53
C VAL A 177 -11.61 -6.27 -12.61
N ALA A 178 -11.34 -5.20 -11.87
CA ALA A 178 -10.02 -4.61 -11.75
C ALA A 178 -8.96 -5.62 -11.28
N ILE A 179 -9.26 -6.40 -10.23
CA ILE A 179 -8.38 -7.48 -9.74
C ILE A 179 -8.14 -8.51 -10.84
N ALA A 180 -9.18 -8.95 -11.56
CA ALA A 180 -9.04 -9.92 -12.63
C ALA A 180 -8.13 -9.42 -13.76
N ILE A 181 -8.27 -8.16 -14.16
CA ILE A 181 -7.40 -7.49 -15.15
C ILE A 181 -5.95 -7.48 -14.65
N GLY A 182 -5.73 -7.09 -13.38
CA GLY A 182 -4.41 -7.12 -12.77
C GLY A 182 -3.77 -8.51 -12.80
N LYS A 183 -4.51 -9.56 -12.45
CA LYS A 183 -4.04 -10.95 -12.45
C LYS A 183 -3.64 -11.44 -13.85
N ALA A 184 -4.31 -10.97 -14.90
CA ALA A 184 -4.04 -11.37 -16.27
C ALA A 184 -2.69 -10.86 -16.80
N VAL A 185 -2.04 -9.89 -16.12
CA VAL A 185 -0.71 -9.41 -16.49
C VAL A 185 0.35 -10.49 -16.18
N SER A 186 1.04 -10.96 -17.21
CA SER A 186 1.97 -12.09 -17.17
C SER A 186 3.45 -11.73 -17.30
N SER A 187 3.79 -10.54 -17.81
CA SER A 187 5.17 -10.08 -18.03
C SER A 187 5.29 -8.58 -17.93
#